data_AF-A0A935H8Z4-F1
#
_entry.id   AF-A0A935H8Z4-F1
#
_cell.length_a   1.000
_cell.length_b   1.000
_cell.length_c   1.000
_cell.angle_alpha   90.00
_cell.angle_beta   90.00
_cell.angle_gamma   90.00
#
_symmetry.space_group_name_H-M   'P 1'
#
loop_
_entity.id
_entity.type
_entity.pdbx_description
1 polymer ?
#
loop_
_entity_poly.entity_id
_entity_poly.type
_entity_poly.pdbx_seq_one_letter_code
_entity_poly.pdbx_strand_id
1 'polypeptide(L)'
;MSQIAAHLQGRTDIDALHLISHGSQGTLYLGSTVLDSGNLASYTSQLANIGSALTNAGDILLYGCNVAQGTRGRHLSSSWRG
;
A
#
# COMPACT_ATOMS: atom_id res chain seq x y z
N MET A 1 4.20 8.67 1.69
CA MET A 1 4.04 7.92 0.41
C MET A 1 5.13 8.20 -0.61
N SER A 2 5.54 9.46 -0.83
CA SER A 2 6.56 9.84 -1.83
C SER A 2 7.88 9.08 -1.72
N GLN A 3 8.37 8.81 -0.51
CA GLN A 3 9.63 8.10 -0.30
C GLN A 3 9.60 6.65 -0.79
N ILE A 4 8.48 5.94 -0.60
CA ILE A 4 8.34 4.54 -1.06
C ILE A 4 8.32 4.50 -2.59
N ALA A 5 7.50 5.35 -3.22
CA ALA A 5 7.42 5.44 -4.67
C ALA A 5 8.78 5.84 -5.30
N ALA A 6 9.49 6.80 -4.69
CA ALA A 6 10.83 7.19 -5.15
C ALA A 6 11.86 6.07 -5.01
N HIS A 7 11.78 5.26 -3.94
CA HIS A 7 12.71 4.15 -3.74
C HIS A 7 12.54 3.03 -4.77
N LEU A 8 11.31 2.83 -5.25
CA LEU A 8 10.95 1.82 -6.24
C LEU A 8 11.07 2.31 -7.68
N GLN A 9 11.26 3.61 -7.90
CA GLN A 9 11.38 4.18 -9.23
C GLN A 9 12.55 3.55 -10.00
N GLY A 10 12.25 3.01 -11.18
CA GLY A 10 13.23 2.36 -12.05
C GLY A 10 13.62 0.94 -11.65
N ARG A 11 13.04 0.40 -10.56
CA ARG A 11 13.15 -1.04 -10.24
C ARG A 11 12.06 -1.80 -10.98
N THR A 12 12.35 -3.06 -11.30
CA THR A 12 11.42 -3.99 -11.94
C THR A 12 11.57 -5.36 -11.29
N ASP A 13 10.67 -6.29 -11.66
CA ASP A 13 10.76 -7.70 -11.30
C ASP A 13 10.74 -7.99 -9.80
N ILE A 14 10.04 -7.14 -9.03
CA ILE A 14 9.83 -7.35 -7.60
C ILE A 14 8.65 -8.30 -7.39
N ASP A 15 8.92 -9.46 -6.82
CA ASP A 15 7.88 -10.46 -6.51
C ASP A 15 7.03 -10.10 -5.28
N ALA A 16 7.58 -9.35 -4.33
CA ALA A 16 6.84 -8.93 -3.16
C ALA A 16 7.33 -7.61 -2.57
N LEU A 17 6.40 -6.72 -2.21
CA LEU A 17 6.64 -5.54 -1.39
C LEU A 17 6.00 -5.72 -0.01
N HIS A 18 6.83 -5.77 1.02
CA HIS A 18 6.39 -5.88 2.40
C HIS A 18 6.45 -4.50 3.08
N LEU A 19 5.30 -3.99 3.52
CA LEU A 19 5.21 -2.72 4.22
C LEU A 19 4.82 -2.96 5.67
N ILE A 20 5.77 -2.70 6.57
CA ILE A 20 5.62 -2.87 8.01
C ILE A 20 5.49 -1.50 8.65
N SER A 21 4.38 -1.28 9.36
CA SER A 21 4.15 -0.03 10.07
C SER A 21 3.09 -0.13 11.16
N HIS A 22 2.82 1.00 11.83
CA HIS A 22 1.63 1.13 12.65
C HIS A 22 0.36 1.08 11.80
N GLY A 23 -0.71 0.59 12.42
CA GLY A 23 -2.01 0.49 11.78
C GLY A 23 -3.14 0.63 12.80
N SER A 24 -4.32 0.85 12.27
CA SER A 24 -5.58 0.67 12.96
C SER A 24 -6.61 0.10 11.98
N GLN A 25 -7.85 -0.07 12.40
CA GLN A 25 -8.87 -0.72 11.56
C GLN A 25 -9.11 0.01 10.23
N GLY A 26 -8.65 -0.57 9.12
CA GLY A 26 -8.77 0.05 7.79
C GLY A 26 -7.90 1.27 7.58
N THR A 27 -6.83 1.41 8.37
CA THR A 27 -5.89 2.53 8.27
C THR A 27 -4.46 2.05 8.44
N LEU A 28 -3.57 2.54 7.58
CA LEU A 28 -2.13 2.30 7.65
C LEU A 28 -1.40 3.64 7.78
N TYR A 29 -0.50 3.73 8.76
CA TYR A 29 0.31 4.92 8.97
C TYR A 29 1.66 4.71 8.29
N LEU A 30 2.08 5.56 7.36
CA LEU A 30 3.36 5.47 6.64
C LEU A 30 4.12 6.80 6.78
N GLY A 31 4.91 6.90 7.85
CA GLY A 31 5.51 8.17 8.27
C GLY A 31 4.41 9.19 8.62
N SER A 32 4.40 10.33 7.93
CA SER A 32 3.35 11.35 8.07
C SER A 32 2.10 11.07 7.22
N THR A 33 2.12 10.04 6.37
CA THR A 33 0.97 9.68 5.53
C THR A 33 0.04 8.74 6.29
N VAL A 34 -1.26 9.05 6.31
CA VAL A 34 -2.30 8.11 6.74
C VAL A 34 -3.00 7.60 5.48
N LEU A 35 -2.99 6.29 5.25
CA LEU A 35 -3.70 5.65 4.14
C LEU A 35 -4.93 4.93 4.66
N ASP A 36 -6.07 5.20 4.02
CA ASP A 36 -7.32 4.48 4.21
C ASP A 36 -8.07 4.42 2.87
N SER A 37 -9.16 3.66 2.81
CA SER A 37 -9.89 3.49 1.55
C SER A 37 -10.55 4.77 1.01
N GLY A 38 -10.72 5.80 1.85
CA GLY A 38 -11.28 7.08 1.44
C GLY A 38 -10.27 7.99 0.75
N ASN A 39 -8.97 7.78 0.96
CA ASN A 39 -7.93 8.65 0.43
C ASN A 39 -6.96 7.98 -0.56
N LEU A 40 -7.11 6.69 -0.84
CA LEU A 40 -6.30 5.98 -1.84
C LEU A 40 -6.29 6.66 -3.21
N ALA A 41 -7.42 7.23 -3.63
CA ALA A 41 -7.54 7.95 -4.89
C ALA A 41 -6.61 9.18 -4.97
N SER A 42 -6.22 9.76 -3.84
CA SER A 42 -5.27 10.88 -3.78
C SER A 42 -3.82 10.45 -3.98
N TYR A 43 -3.53 9.14 -3.97
CA TYR A 43 -2.18 8.59 -4.10
C TYR A 43 -2.00 7.71 -5.34
N THR A 44 -2.92 7.77 -6.31
CA THR A 44 -2.92 6.88 -7.49
C THR A 44 -1.61 6.92 -8.28
N SER A 45 -0.97 8.07 -8.43
CA SER A 45 0.32 8.17 -9.13
C SER A 45 1.45 7.46 -8.37
N GLN A 46 1.51 7.60 -7.05
CA GLN A 46 2.48 6.90 -6.21
C GLN A 46 2.21 5.39 -6.21
N LEU A 47 0.95 4.99 -6.14
CA LEU A 47 0.53 3.58 -6.18
C LEU A 47 0.83 2.95 -7.54
N ALA A 48 0.61 3.67 -8.64
CA ALA A 48 0.98 3.21 -9.98
C ALA A 48 2.50 3.01 -10.11
N ASN A 49 3.31 3.92 -9.56
CA ASN A 49 4.77 3.75 -9.54
C ASN A 49 5.22 2.55 -8.70
N ILE A 50 4.53 2.28 -7.60
CA ILE A 50 4.78 1.09 -6.78
C ILE A 50 4.41 -0.17 -7.59
N GLY A 51 3.24 -0.17 -8.21
CA GLY A 51 2.76 -1.27 -9.05
C GLY A 51 3.64 -1.55 -10.26
N SER A 52 4.20 -0.54 -10.91
CA SER A 52 5.10 -0.71 -12.06
C SER A 52 6.43 -1.39 -11.72
N ALA A 53 6.82 -1.40 -10.44
CA ALA A 53 8.03 -2.08 -10.00
C ALA A 53 7.79 -3.58 -9.71
N LEU A 54 6.53 -3.98 -9.53
CA LEU A 54 6.15 -5.36 -9.23
C LEU A 54 6.02 -6.20 -10.51
N THR A 55 6.18 -7.51 -10.38
CA THR A 55 5.76 -8.45 -11.43
C THR A 55 4.23 -8.48 -11.52
N ASN A 56 3.69 -9.04 -12.61
CA ASN A 56 2.24 -9.25 -12.75
C ASN A 56 1.65 -10.16 -11.64
N ALA A 57 2.48 -10.98 -11.01
CA ALA A 57 2.12 -11.83 -9.89
C ALA A 57 2.64 -11.29 -8.54
N GLY A 58 3.17 -10.06 -8.54
CA GLY A 58 3.83 -9.48 -7.39
C GLY A 58 2.81 -9.13 -6.30
N ASP A 59 3.13 -9.48 -5.06
CA ASP A 59 2.26 -9.22 -3.93
C ASP A 59 2.65 -7.96 -3.16
N ILE A 60 1.66 -7.24 -2.66
CA ILE A 60 1.87 -6.21 -1.64
C ILE A 60 1.31 -6.73 -0.32
N LEU A 61 2.20 -6.87 0.67
CA LEU A 61 1.86 -7.33 2.01
C LEU A 61 1.89 -6.18 3.01
N LEU A 62 0.77 -5.99 3.70
CA LEU A 62 0.59 -4.97 4.72
C LEU A 62 0.65 -5.55 6.12
N TYR A 63 1.62 -5.10 6.89
CA TYR A 63 1.76 -5.45 8.30
C TYR A 63 1.52 -4.21 9.15
N GLY A 64 0.43 -4.22 9.91
CA GLY A 64 0.13 -3.22 10.91
C GLY A 64 -1.04 -3.66 11.80
N CYS A 65 -1.12 -3.09 13.00
CA CYS A 65 -2.14 -3.47 13.97
C CYS A 65 -3.54 -3.30 13.37
N ASN A 66 -4.31 -4.40 13.29
CA ASN A 66 -5.71 -4.42 12.85
C ASN A 66 -6.01 -3.81 11.46
N VAL A 67 -5.01 -3.59 10.60
CA VAL A 67 -5.19 -2.94 9.28
C VAL A 67 -6.25 -3.63 8.44
N ALA A 68 -6.24 -4.96 8.38
CA ALA A 68 -7.22 -5.76 7.64
C ALA A 68 -8.48 -6.14 8.45
N GLN A 69 -8.61 -5.68 9.70
CA GLN A 69 -9.68 -6.11 10.60
C GLN A 69 -11.04 -5.48 10.22
N GLY A 70 -12.11 -6.28 10.27
CA GLY A 70 -13.49 -5.83 10.02
C GLY A 70 -13.72 -5.23 8.62
N THR A 71 -14.86 -4.59 8.43
CA THR A 71 -15.32 -4.15 7.09
C THR A 71 -14.40 -3.10 6.47
N ARG A 72 -13.93 -2.12 7.26
CA ARG A 72 -13.00 -1.08 6.79
C ARG A 72 -11.66 -1.67 6.36
N GLY A 73 -11.14 -2.63 7.11
CA GLY A 73 -9.87 -3.29 6.77
C GLY A 73 -9.94 -4.14 5.51
N ARG A 74 -11.04 -4.88 5.32
CA ARG A 74 -11.29 -5.60 4.06
C ARG A 74 -11.40 -4.65 2.88
N HIS A 75 -12.12 -3.55 3.04
CA HIS A 75 -12.29 -2.55 1.99
C HIS A 75 -10.95 -1.91 1.60
N LEU A 76 -10.13 -1.50 2.58
CA LEU A 76 -8.76 -1.02 2.35
C LEU A 76 -7.93 -2.05 1.57
N SER A 77 -7.97 -3.32 1.99
CA SER A 77 -7.20 -4.39 1.36
C SER A 77 -7.60 -4.63 -0.10
N SER A 78 -8.90 -4.56 -0.41
CA SER A 78 -9.39 -4.69 -1.79
C SER A 78 -9.08 -3.48 -2.65
N SER A 79 -9.17 -2.27 -2.08
CA SER A 79 -8.93 -1.02 -2.81
C SER A 79 -7.46 -0.84 -3.21
N TRP A 80 -6.55 -1.61 -2.63
CA TRP A 80 -5.11 -1.49 -2.90
C TRP A 80 -4.56 -2.47 -3.94
N ARG A 81 -5.33 -3.51 -4.26
CA ARG A 81 -5.01 -4.47 -5.33
C ARG A 81 -5.56 -4.04 -6.70
N GLY A 82 -6.30 -2.94 -6.75
CA GLY A 82 -6.94 -2.40 -7.97
C GLY A 82 -6.10 -1.36 -8.66
#